data_AF-A0A7C1DXM5-F1
#
_entry.id   AF-A0A7C1DXM5-F1
#
_cell.length_a   1.000
_cell.length_b   1.000
_cell.length_c   1.000
_cell.angle_alpha   90.00
_cell.angle_beta   90.00
_cell.angle_gamma   90.00
#
_symmetry.space_group_name_H-M   'P 1'
#
loop_
_entity.id
_entity.type
_entity.pdbx_description
1 polymer ?
#
loop_
_entity_poly.entity_id
_entity_poly.type
_entity_poly.pdbx_seq_one_letter_code
_entity_poly.pdbx_strand_id
1 'polypeptide(L)' 'MNLREHVRRVQLLENAAAGKAGMRFRLLEEDKLLGSGHVKYIKKYVSLLEADIAKEVLQSAKLGKELFNAITK' A
#
# COMPACT_ATOMS: atom_id res chain seq x y z
N MET A 1 -4.12 -18.15 23.53
CA MET A 1 -4.15 -17.30 22.32
C MET A 1 -3.33 -17.98 21.24
N ASN A 2 -3.93 -18.28 20.09
CA ASN A 2 -3.30 -18.97 18.96
C ASN A 2 -2.57 -17.94 18.06
N LEU A 3 -1.46 -18.32 17.41
CA LEU A 3 -0.70 -17.50 16.44
C LEU A 3 -1.61 -16.73 15.46
N ARG A 4 -2.67 -17.36 14.97
CA ARG A 4 -3.67 -16.79 14.06
C ARG A 4 -4.46 -15.63 14.68
N GLU A 5 -4.80 -15.73 15.96
CA GLU A 5 -5.46 -14.63 16.70
C GLU A 5 -4.51 -13.45 16.89
N HIS A 6 -3.21 -13.73 17.08
CA HIS A 6 -2.19 -12.69 17.23
C HIS A 6 -1.97 -11.92 15.93
N VAL A 7 -1.81 -12.63 14.80
CA VAL A 7 -1.68 -12.03 13.46
C VAL A 7 -2.88 -11.14 13.15
N ARG A 8 -4.10 -11.64 13.39
CA ARG A 8 -5.33 -10.86 13.16
C ARG A 8 -5.39 -9.60 14.03
N ARG A 9 -4.94 -9.67 15.29
CA ARG A 9 -4.92 -8.51 16.20
C ARG A 9 -3.90 -7.46 15.78
N VAL A 10 -2.71 -7.88 15.33
CA VAL A 10 -1.68 -6.97 14.80
C VAL A 10 -2.21 -6.25 13.56
N GLN A 11 -2.83 -6.97 12.62
CA GLN A 11 -3.46 -6.37 11.44
C GLN A 11 -4.51 -5.32 11.80
N LEU A 12 -5.38 -5.59 12.77
CA LEU A 12 -6.39 -4.61 13.20
C LEU A 12 -5.77 -3.33 13.77
N LEU A 13 -4.67 -3.45 14.52
CA LEU A 13 -3.96 -2.29 15.09
C LEU A 13 -3.22 -1.50 14.01
N GLU A 14 -2.56 -2.18 13.09
CA GLU A 14 -1.92 -1.55 11.93
C GLU A 14 -2.94 -0.77 11.10
N ASN A 15 -4.14 -1.33 10.88
CA ASN A 15 -5.22 -0.66 10.15
C ASN A 15 -5.73 0.60 10.87
N ALA A 16 -5.84 0.55 12.18
CA ALA A 16 -6.27 1.70 12.97
C ALA A 16 -5.23 2.83 12.94
N ALA A 17 -3.94 2.48 12.99
CA ALA A 17 -2.85 3.44 12.88
C ALA A 17 -2.78 4.05 11.47
N ALA A 18 -2.87 3.18 10.46
CA ALA A 18 -2.92 3.50 9.05
C ALA A 18 -4.05 4.49 8.69
N GLY A 19 -5.28 4.19 9.12
CA GLY A 19 -6.43 5.05 8.87
C GLY A 19 -6.31 6.42 9.55
N LYS A 20 -5.73 6.48 10.77
CA LYS A 20 -5.45 7.74 11.47
C LYS A 20 -4.39 8.58 10.77
N ALA A 21 -3.43 7.95 10.11
CA ALA A 21 -2.39 8.64 9.34
C ALA A 21 -2.89 9.18 7.99
N GLY A 22 -4.18 9.01 7.66
CA GLY A 22 -4.76 9.48 6.39
C GLY A 22 -4.21 8.75 5.17
N MET A 23 -3.56 7.62 5.38
CA MET A 23 -2.91 6.84 4.34
C MET A 23 -3.95 6.00 3.59
N ARG A 24 -3.83 5.95 2.26
CA ARG A 24 -4.60 5.03 1.43
C ARG A 24 -4.03 3.63 1.58
N PHE A 25 -4.65 2.82 2.42
CA PHE A 25 -4.31 1.41 2.53
C PHE A 25 -5.36 0.54 1.88
N ARG A 26 -4.90 -0.36 1.01
CA ARG A 26 -5.63 -1.59 0.71
C ARG A 26 -5.20 -2.61 1.75
N LEU A 27 -6.12 -3.44 2.23
CA LEU A 27 -5.80 -4.50 3.18
C LEU A 27 -5.60 -5.81 2.43
N LEU A 28 -4.62 -6.60 2.87
CA LEU A 28 -4.52 -7.99 2.47
C LEU A 28 -5.65 -8.77 3.14
N GLU A 29 -6.53 -9.33 2.32
CA GLU A 29 -7.63 -10.19 2.75
C GLU A 29 -7.07 -11.60 2.97
N GLU A 30 -6.82 -11.96 4.24
CA GLU A 30 -6.16 -13.22 4.64
C GLU A 30 -6.84 -14.44 3.99
N ASP A 31 -8.17 -14.51 3.99
CA ASP A 31 -8.92 -15.62 3.40
C ASP A 31 -8.69 -15.75 1.88
N LYS A 32 -8.50 -14.63 1.17
CA LYS A 32 -8.20 -14.63 -0.27
C LYS A 32 -6.73 -14.91 -0.55
N LEU A 33 -5.85 -14.48 0.35
CA LEU A 33 -4.41 -14.70 0.26
C LEU A 33 -4.03 -16.16 0.54
N LEU A 34 -4.73 -16.81 1.47
CA LEU A 34 -4.49 -18.21 1.86
C LEU A 34 -5.40 -19.22 1.13
N GLY A 35 -6.42 -18.74 0.40
CA GLY A 35 -7.39 -19.57 -0.30
C GLY A 35 -7.00 -20.02 -1.72
N SER A 36 -7.87 -20.84 -2.32
CA SER A 36 -7.80 -21.26 -3.72
C SER A 36 -8.14 -20.09 -4.66
N GLY A 37 -7.14 -19.26 -4.96
CA GLY A 37 -7.33 -18.02 -5.73
C GLY A 37 -6.26 -16.96 -5.46
N HIS A 38 -5.34 -17.22 -4.54
CA HIS A 38 -4.32 -16.29 -4.09
C HIS A 38 -3.51 -15.64 -5.23
N VAL A 39 -3.12 -16.38 -6.28
CA VAL A 39 -2.37 -15.80 -7.41
C VAL A 39 -3.15 -14.69 -8.12
N LYS A 40 -4.43 -14.89 -8.38
CA LYS A 40 -5.29 -13.88 -9.03
C LYS A 40 -5.54 -12.69 -8.11
N TYR A 41 -5.72 -12.96 -6.81
CA TYR A 41 -5.86 -11.94 -5.79
C TYR A 41 -4.61 -11.05 -5.69
N ILE A 42 -3.42 -11.65 -5.57
CA ILE A 42 -2.13 -10.93 -5.50
C ILE A 42 -1.93 -10.09 -6.75
N LYS A 43 -2.10 -10.65 -7.96
CA LYS A 43 -1.94 -9.88 -9.20
C LYS A 43 -2.84 -8.65 -9.24
N LYS A 44 -4.12 -8.82 -8.90
CA LYS A 44 -5.08 -7.70 -8.85
C LYS A 44 -4.66 -6.67 -7.80
N TYR A 45 -4.22 -7.12 -6.63
CA TYR A 45 -3.80 -6.27 -5.53
C TYR A 45 -2.56 -5.44 -5.88
N VAL A 46 -1.56 -6.05 -6.53
CA VAL A 46 -0.36 -5.35 -7.02
C VAL A 46 -0.72 -4.26 -8.04
N SER A 47 -1.50 -4.57 -9.07
CA SER A 47 -1.90 -3.54 -10.06
C SER A 47 -2.65 -2.37 -9.44
N LEU A 48 -3.42 -2.66 -8.40
CA LEU A 48 -4.18 -1.68 -7.64
C LEU A 48 -3.28 -0.80 -6.76
N LEU A 49 -2.22 -1.35 -6.18
CA LEU A 49 -1.17 -0.58 -5.49
C LEU A 49 -0.38 0.29 -6.47
N GLU A 50 0.08 -0.29 -7.58
CA GLU A 50 0.81 0.44 -8.64
C GLU A 50 0.03 1.67 -9.11
N ALA A 51 -1.27 1.52 -9.37
CA ALA A 51 -2.12 2.62 -9.81
C ALA A 51 -2.28 3.73 -8.75
N ASP A 52 -2.23 3.38 -7.45
CA ASP A 52 -2.35 4.35 -6.37
C ASP A 52 -1.06 5.18 -6.23
N ILE A 53 0.09 4.49 -6.19
CA ILE A 53 1.40 5.15 -6.03
C ILE A 53 1.88 5.87 -7.30
N ALA A 54 1.40 5.48 -8.49
CA ALA A 54 1.88 6.03 -9.76
C ALA A 54 1.77 7.56 -9.84
N LYS A 55 0.69 8.14 -9.30
CA LYS A 55 0.49 9.59 -9.29
C LYS A 55 1.52 10.30 -8.42
N GLU A 56 1.81 9.75 -7.24
CA GLU A 56 2.75 10.30 -6.26
C GLU A 56 4.18 10.22 -6.78
N VAL A 57 4.54 9.09 -7.41
CA VAL A 57 5.84 8.92 -8.08
C VAL A 57 6.02 9.94 -9.20
N LEU A 58 5.00 10.13 -10.05
CA LEU A 58 5.04 11.11 -11.13
C LEU A 58 5.16 12.55 -10.60
N GLN A 59 4.42 12.90 -9.55
CA GLN A 59 4.50 14.21 -8.92
C GLN A 59 5.87 14.46 -8.29
N SER A 60 6.42 13.47 -7.59
CA SER A 60 7.76 13.52 -6.99
C SER A 60 8.84 13.70 -8.05
N ALA A 61 8.73 12.99 -9.18
CA ALA A 61 9.64 13.15 -10.31
C ALA A 61 9.57 14.55 -10.94
N LYS A 62 8.36 15.12 -11.10
CA LYS A 62 8.18 16.51 -11.57
C LYS A 62 8.82 17.51 -10.63
N LEU A 63 8.56 17.39 -9.33
CA LEU A 63 9.14 18.26 -8.31
C LEU A 63 10.68 18.20 -8.33
N GLY A 64 11.26 17.00 -8.45
CA GLY A 64 12.71 16.83 -8.57
C GLY A 64 13.30 17.54 -9.79
N LYS A 65 12.61 17.48 -10.93
CA LYS A 65 13.01 18.21 -12.15
C LYS A 65 12.92 19.73 -11.96
N GLU A 66 11.86 20.22 -11.33
CA GLU A 66 11.67 21.64 -11.03
C GLU A 66 12.75 22.17 -10.09
N LEU A 67 13.08 21.41 -9.03
CA LEU A 67 14.15 21.73 -8.10
C LEU A 67 15.52 21.78 -8.78
N PHE A 68 15.83 20.78 -9.61
CA PHE A 68 17.08 20.78 -10.38
C PHE A 68 17.20 22.04 -11.24
N ASN A 69 16.15 22.37 -11.99
CA ASN A 69 16.11 23.57 -12.83
C ASN A 69 16.23 24.87 -12.03
N ALA A 70 15.72 24.91 -10.79
CA ALA A 70 15.82 26.08 -9.92
C ALA A 70 17.24 26.27 -9.35
N ILE A 71 17.99 25.19 -9.15
CA ILE A 71 19.36 25.23 -8.60
C ILE A 71 20.39 25.52 -9.71
N THR A 72 20.15 25.06 -10.93
CA THR A 72 21.07 25.27 -12.07
C THR A 72 20.83 26.57 -12.84
N LYS A 73 19.86 27.40 -12.41
CA LYS A 73 19.64 28.76 -12.90
C LYS A 73 20.40 29.76 -12.04
#